data_AF-A0A965HKB3-F1
#
_entry.id   AF-A0A965HKB3-F1
#
_cell.length_a   1.000
_cell.length_b   1.000
_cell.length_c   1.000
_cell.angle_alpha   90.00
_cell.angle_beta   90.00
_cell.angle_gamma   90.00
#
_symmetry.space_group_name_H-M   'P 1'
#
loop_
_entity.id
_entity.type
_entity.pdbx_description
1 polymer ?
#
loop_
_entity_poly.entity_id
_entity_poly.type
_entity_poly.pdbx_seq_one_letter_code
_entity_poly.pdbx_strand_id
1 'polypeptide(L)'
;MSATVVSYTSGTDTLVVNVNDVRGSGTYAVWSINLDGATGVQGTTGAQGTVGSQGTTGTQGTLGAQGTSGQLGTYAETITPVSPYSATTFTITHNLGTRDVLVTVQDATYNEVVTDVIASTTSAVTIGFAVAPQSGEIYRVVVKA
;
A
#
# COMPACT_ATOMS: atom_id res chain seq x y z
N MET A 1 49.06 56.08 40.61
CA MET A 1 49.13 55.71 42.03
C MET A 1 48.62 54.28 42.16
N SER A 2 49.23 53.46 43.02
CA SER A 2 48.65 52.19 43.45
C SER A 2 48.46 52.22 44.95
N ALA A 3 47.35 51.65 45.43
CA ALA A 3 47.01 51.62 46.84
C ALA A 3 46.24 50.34 47.16
N THR A 4 46.35 49.86 48.39
CA THR A 4 45.51 48.79 48.90
C THR A 4 44.42 49.36 49.79
N VAL A 5 43.21 48.83 49.67
CA VAL A 5 42.09 49.24 50.54
C VAL A 5 42.31 48.65 51.93
N VAL A 6 42.23 49.50 52.95
CA VAL A 6 42.37 49.10 54.37
C VAL A 6 41.00 48.87 54.97
N SER A 7 40.07 49.80 54.77
CA SER A 7 38.70 49.68 55.26
C SER A 7 37.73 50.56 54.47
N TYR A 8 36.45 50.19 54.52
CA TYR A 8 35.34 50.99 54.02
C TYR A 8 34.24 51.01 55.09
N THR A 9 33.74 52.20 55.42
CA THR A 9 32.63 52.38 56.37
C THR A 9 31.38 52.82 55.62
N SER A 10 30.41 51.90 55.49
CA SER A 10 29.17 52.11 54.73
C SER A 10 28.20 53.14 55.34
N GLY A 11 28.47 53.64 56.55
CA GLY A 11 27.67 54.70 57.20
C GLY A 11 28.15 56.13 56.92
N THR A 12 29.39 56.30 56.46
CA THR A 12 30.00 57.61 56.18
C THR A 12 30.63 57.68 54.80
N ASP A 13 30.43 56.65 53.98
CA ASP A 13 31.06 56.43 52.68
C ASP A 13 32.57 56.69 52.65
N THR A 14 33.23 56.46 53.78
CA THR A 14 34.66 56.75 53.94
C THR A 14 35.46 55.51 53.54
N LEU A 15 36.28 55.66 52.50
CA LEU A 15 37.26 54.68 52.05
C LEU A 15 38.64 55.05 52.59
N VAL A 16 39.25 54.15 53.36
CA VAL A 16 40.64 54.29 53.83
C VAL A 16 41.53 53.39 53.00
N VAL A 17 42.57 53.96 52.42
CA VAL A 17 43.55 53.25 51.59
C VAL A 17 44.96 53.48 52.10
N ASN A 18 45.82 52.48 51.96
CA ASN A 18 47.26 52.61 52.11
C ASN A 18 47.85 52.87 50.74
N VAL A 19 48.45 54.04 50.58
CA VAL A 19 49.09 54.45 49.32
C VAL A 19 50.45 53.78 49.21
N ASN A 20 50.62 52.93 48.20
CA ASN A 20 51.84 52.13 48.01
C ASN A 20 52.81 52.77 47.02
N ASP A 21 52.29 53.49 46.01
CA ASP A 21 53.11 54.21 45.03
C ASP A 21 52.39 55.45 44.51
N VAL A 22 53.11 56.56 44.36
CA VAL A 22 52.64 57.80 43.69
C VAL A 22 53.65 58.15 42.61
N ARG A 23 53.21 58.12 41.35
CA ARG A 23 54.04 58.47 40.19
C ARG A 23 53.59 59.81 39.62
N GLY A 24 54.50 60.76 39.50
CA GLY A 24 54.28 62.14 39.01
C GLY A 24 54.69 63.21 40.03
N SER A 25 54.76 64.48 39.61
CA SER A 25 54.99 65.63 40.49
C SER A 25 53.84 66.66 40.37
N GLY A 26 53.39 67.19 41.52
CA GLY A 26 52.28 68.14 41.66
C GLY A 26 51.49 67.91 42.94
N THR A 27 51.09 68.98 43.64
CA THR A 27 50.26 68.90 44.85
C THR A 27 48.80 68.69 44.47
N TYR A 28 48.36 67.43 44.39
CA TYR A 28 46.95 67.09 44.18
C TYR A 28 46.37 66.60 45.51
N ALA A 29 45.70 67.50 46.23
CA ALA A 29 45.10 67.19 47.54
C ALA A 29 43.77 66.43 47.45
N VAL A 30 43.25 66.17 46.24
CA VAL A 30 41.96 65.47 46.03
C VAL A 30 42.09 64.50 44.87
N TRP A 31 41.78 63.22 45.13
CA TRP A 31 41.77 62.15 44.13
C TRP A 31 40.34 61.66 43.95
N SER A 32 39.88 61.54 42.72
CA SER A 32 38.58 60.94 42.40
C SER A 32 38.75 59.44 42.18
N ILE A 33 38.05 58.62 42.98
CA ILE A 33 37.98 57.17 42.82
C ILE A 33 36.63 56.84 42.19
N ASN A 34 36.63 56.15 41.05
CA ASN A 34 35.41 55.62 40.45
C ASN A 34 35.14 54.21 41.02
N LEU A 35 34.02 54.05 41.72
CA LEU A 35 33.60 52.78 42.32
C LEU A 35 32.61 51.99 41.46
N ASP A 36 32.16 52.56 40.33
CA ASP A 36 31.27 51.86 39.42
C ASP A 36 32.06 50.80 38.65
N GLY A 37 31.89 49.53 39.04
CA GLY A 37 32.41 48.39 38.30
C GLY A 37 31.77 48.28 36.92
N ALA A 38 32.55 47.90 35.91
CA ALA A 38 32.05 47.71 34.56
C ALA A 38 30.89 46.69 34.53
N THR A 39 29.82 46.99 33.79
CA THR A 39 28.67 46.09 33.63
C THR A 39 29.10 44.76 33.01
N GLY A 40 28.60 43.65 33.54
CA GLY A 40 28.89 42.31 33.01
C GLY A 40 28.40 42.14 31.56
N VAL A 41 29.13 41.34 30.77
CA VAL A 41 28.76 41.05 29.38
C VAL A 41 27.48 40.20 29.32
N GLN A 42 26.64 40.44 28.30
CA GLN A 42 25.46 39.63 28.05
C GLN A 42 25.86 38.18 27.70
N GLY A 43 25.13 37.20 28.23
CA GLY A 43 25.34 35.79 27.92
C GLY A 43 25.09 35.47 26.43
N THR A 44 25.75 34.43 25.93
CA THR A 44 25.59 33.99 24.53
C THR A 44 24.20 33.39 24.28
N THR A 45 23.70 33.54 23.05
CA THR A 45 22.45 32.88 22.63
C THR A 45 22.66 31.36 22.57
N GLY A 46 21.67 30.59 23.02
CA GLY A 46 21.71 29.13 23.01
C GLY A 46 21.75 28.55 21.59
N ALA A 47 22.34 27.35 21.45
CA ALA A 47 22.43 26.65 20.17
C ALA A 47 21.04 26.23 19.67
N GLN A 48 20.84 26.30 18.35
CA GLN A 48 19.63 25.80 17.70
C GLN A 48 19.54 24.27 17.83
N GLY A 49 18.33 23.75 18.05
CA GLY A 49 18.07 22.31 18.13
C GLY A 49 18.34 21.57 16.81
N THR A 50 18.64 20.28 16.89
CA THR A 50 18.90 19.43 15.72
C THR A 50 17.63 19.13 14.94
N VAL A 51 17.73 19.03 13.62
CA VAL A 51 16.62 18.61 12.75
C VAL A 51 16.29 17.13 13.00
N GLY A 52 15.00 16.79 13.02
CA GLY A 52 14.52 15.42 13.22
C GLY A 52 14.88 14.48 12.05
N SER A 53 15.04 13.19 12.34
CA SER A 53 15.32 12.17 11.33
C SER A 53 14.15 11.97 10.37
N GLN A 54 14.44 11.76 9.08
CA GLN A 54 13.44 11.38 8.09
C GLN A 54 12.86 10.00 8.40
N GLY A 55 11.54 9.83 8.19
CA GLY A 55 10.87 8.54 8.35
C GLY A 55 11.28 7.52 7.29
N THR A 56 11.17 6.22 7.62
CA THR A 56 11.51 5.12 6.71
C THR A 56 10.47 4.95 5.60
N THR A 57 10.92 4.65 4.38
CA THR A 57 10.05 4.29 3.25
C THR A 57 9.28 2.99 3.53
N GLY A 58 7.98 2.97 3.21
CA GLY A 58 7.14 1.78 3.36
C GLY A 58 7.51 0.65 2.39
N THR A 59 7.29 -0.59 2.79
CA THR A 59 7.55 -1.77 1.95
C THR A 59 6.49 -1.90 0.86
N GLN A 60 6.91 -2.23 -0.36
CA GLN A 60 6.01 -2.55 -1.47
C GLN A 60 5.20 -3.83 -1.15
N GLY A 61 3.90 -3.82 -1.50
CA GLY A 61 3.03 -4.99 -1.33
C GLY A 61 3.42 -6.17 -2.23
N THR A 62 3.10 -7.39 -1.80
CA THR A 62 3.37 -8.62 -2.56
C THR A 62 2.48 -8.71 -3.81
N LEU A 63 3.03 -9.24 -4.90
CA LEU A 63 2.26 -9.57 -6.10
C LEU A 63 1.19 -10.63 -5.77
N GLY A 64 -0.02 -10.46 -6.31
CA GLY A 64 -1.11 -11.44 -6.15
C GLY A 64 -0.77 -12.78 -6.79
N ALA A 65 -1.30 -13.87 -6.24
CA ALA A 65 -1.11 -15.21 -6.81
C ALA A 65 -1.69 -15.28 -8.24
N GLN A 66 -0.97 -15.97 -9.14
CA GLN A 66 -1.50 -16.29 -10.45
C GLN A 66 -2.71 -17.22 -10.32
N GLY A 67 -3.79 -16.94 -11.05
CA GLY A 67 -4.94 -17.84 -11.13
C GLY A 67 -4.55 -19.21 -11.70
N THR A 68 -5.13 -20.29 -11.18
CA THR A 68 -4.92 -21.63 -11.75
C THR A 68 -5.45 -21.68 -13.18
N SER A 69 -4.63 -22.14 -14.13
CA SER A 69 -5.12 -22.43 -15.48
C SER A 69 -6.20 -23.51 -15.40
N GLY A 70 -7.42 -23.20 -15.82
CA GLY A 70 -8.49 -24.19 -15.91
C GLY A 70 -8.09 -25.30 -16.88
N GLN A 71 -8.18 -26.57 -16.46
CA GLN A 71 -8.08 -27.68 -17.39
C GLN A 71 -9.34 -27.69 -18.24
N LEU A 72 -9.25 -27.22 -19.49
CA LEU A 72 -10.38 -27.18 -20.42
C LEU A 72 -10.83 -28.62 -20.71
N GLY A 73 -11.95 -29.03 -20.12
CA GLY A 73 -12.50 -30.36 -20.32
C GLY A 73 -13.35 -30.39 -21.57
N THR A 74 -13.08 -31.30 -22.52
CA THR A 74 -13.91 -31.48 -23.72
C THR A 74 -14.51 -32.87 -23.73
N TYR A 75 -15.83 -32.93 -23.92
CA TYR A 75 -16.60 -34.15 -24.11
C TYR A 75 -17.34 -34.09 -25.45
N ALA A 76 -17.56 -35.23 -26.09
CA ALA A 76 -18.39 -35.31 -27.28
C ALA A 76 -19.18 -36.62 -27.33
N GLU A 77 -20.43 -36.54 -27.78
CA GLU A 77 -21.34 -37.66 -27.92
C GLU A 77 -22.16 -37.51 -29.20
N THR A 78 -22.56 -38.63 -29.79
CA THR A 78 -23.36 -38.65 -31.02
C THR A 78 -24.80 -39.04 -30.69
N ILE A 79 -25.74 -38.19 -31.08
CA ILE A 79 -27.17 -38.50 -31.04
C ILE A 79 -27.52 -39.24 -32.32
N THR A 80 -28.07 -40.45 -32.15
CA THR A 80 -28.70 -41.23 -33.23
C THR A 80 -30.17 -41.42 -32.87
N PRO A 81 -31.11 -40.75 -33.55
CA PRO A 81 -32.53 -40.88 -33.30
C PRO A 81 -32.97 -42.33 -33.51
N VAL A 82 -33.83 -42.82 -32.62
CA VAL A 82 -34.36 -44.18 -32.68
C VAL A 82 -35.87 -44.16 -32.94
N SER A 83 -36.37 -45.19 -33.62
CA SER A 83 -37.81 -45.38 -33.84
C SER A 83 -38.56 -45.35 -32.50
N PRO A 84 -39.69 -44.64 -32.37
CA PRO A 84 -40.51 -44.10 -33.45
C PRO A 84 -40.18 -42.68 -33.92
N TYR A 85 -38.97 -42.15 -33.62
CA TYR A 85 -38.53 -40.82 -34.04
C TYR A 85 -39.40 -39.69 -33.48
N SER A 86 -39.86 -39.85 -32.24
CA SER A 86 -40.74 -38.89 -31.55
C SER A 86 -40.05 -38.10 -30.44
N ALA A 87 -38.81 -38.46 -30.09
CA ALA A 87 -38.05 -37.79 -29.04
C ALA A 87 -37.54 -36.43 -29.52
N THR A 88 -37.91 -35.38 -28.81
CA THR A 88 -37.40 -34.02 -29.06
C THR A 88 -36.27 -33.64 -28.10
N THR A 89 -35.99 -34.45 -27.08
CA THR A 89 -34.99 -34.15 -26.05
C THR A 89 -34.02 -35.29 -25.85
N PHE A 90 -32.73 -34.97 -25.71
CA PHE A 90 -31.64 -35.93 -25.52
C PHE A 90 -30.70 -35.45 -24.42
N THR A 91 -30.41 -36.29 -23.44
CA THR A 91 -29.49 -35.97 -22.34
C THR A 91 -28.09 -36.48 -22.66
N ILE A 92 -27.10 -35.60 -22.56
CA ILE A 92 -25.68 -35.85 -22.83
C ILE A 92 -24.92 -35.78 -21.50
N THR A 93 -24.31 -36.89 -21.10
CA THR A 93 -23.61 -36.99 -19.80
C THR A 93 -22.10 -36.79 -20.00
N HIS A 94 -21.60 -35.59 -19.71
CA HIS A 94 -20.22 -35.16 -19.97
C HIS A 94 -19.26 -35.29 -18.78
N ASN A 95 -19.75 -35.37 -17.54
CA ASN A 95 -18.94 -35.53 -16.32
C ASN A 95 -17.81 -34.50 -16.14
N LEU A 96 -17.98 -33.27 -16.66
CA LEU A 96 -16.94 -32.22 -16.57
C LEU A 96 -16.91 -31.51 -15.21
N GLY A 97 -17.89 -31.76 -14.33
CA GLY A 97 -17.92 -31.23 -12.97
C GLY A 97 -18.30 -29.75 -12.87
N THR A 98 -18.78 -29.12 -13.96
CA THR A 98 -19.22 -27.72 -14.00
C THR A 98 -20.46 -27.55 -14.87
N ARG A 99 -21.26 -26.51 -14.57
CA ARG A 99 -22.39 -26.05 -15.40
C ARG A 99 -21.99 -24.93 -16.36
N ASP A 100 -20.83 -24.31 -16.14
CA ASP A 100 -20.27 -23.33 -17.05
C ASP A 100 -19.66 -24.10 -18.22
N VAL A 101 -20.48 -24.30 -19.26
CA VAL A 101 -20.12 -25.10 -20.42
C VAL A 101 -20.55 -24.42 -21.71
N LEU A 102 -19.73 -24.55 -22.75
CA LEU A 102 -20.08 -24.26 -24.12
C LEU A 102 -20.54 -25.55 -24.81
N VAL A 103 -21.72 -25.53 -25.39
CA VAL A 103 -22.28 -26.67 -26.13
C VAL A 103 -22.47 -26.29 -27.58
N THR A 104 -22.02 -27.16 -28.49
CA THR A 104 -22.26 -27.05 -29.93
C THR A 104 -22.86 -28.34 -30.44
N VAL A 105 -23.92 -28.25 -31.23
CA VAL A 105 -24.56 -29.38 -31.91
C VAL A 105 -24.33 -29.23 -33.41
N GLN A 106 -23.83 -30.28 -34.05
CA GLN A 106 -23.52 -30.28 -35.48
C GLN A 106 -24.20 -31.45 -36.19
N ASP A 107 -24.62 -31.27 -37.43
CA ASP A 107 -25.09 -32.37 -38.28
C ASP A 107 -23.93 -33.25 -38.80
N ALA A 108 -24.25 -34.29 -39.57
CA ALA A 108 -23.25 -35.17 -40.20
C ALA A 108 -22.32 -34.47 -41.21
N THR A 109 -22.67 -33.25 -41.64
CA THR A 109 -21.89 -32.40 -42.55
C THR A 109 -21.12 -31.30 -41.79
N TYR A 110 -21.14 -31.35 -40.45
CA TYR A 110 -20.51 -30.36 -39.55
C TYR A 110 -21.16 -28.97 -39.53
N ASN A 111 -22.37 -28.81 -40.08
CA ASN A 111 -23.11 -27.56 -39.94
C ASN A 111 -23.68 -27.47 -38.52
N GLU A 112 -23.65 -26.27 -37.93
CA GLU A 112 -24.25 -26.05 -36.63
C GLU A 112 -25.77 -26.13 -36.69
N VAL A 113 -26.35 -26.86 -35.75
CA VAL A 113 -27.79 -27.07 -35.63
C VAL A 113 -28.28 -26.32 -34.40
N VAL A 114 -29.16 -25.34 -34.62
CA VAL A 114 -29.76 -24.56 -33.54
C VAL A 114 -30.70 -25.46 -32.74
N THR A 115 -30.40 -25.61 -31.46
CA THR A 115 -31.15 -26.41 -30.50
C THR A 115 -31.31 -25.62 -29.21
N ASP A 116 -32.31 -25.99 -28.41
CA ASP A 116 -32.35 -25.56 -27.02
C ASP A 116 -31.33 -26.37 -26.22
N VAL A 117 -30.58 -25.72 -25.34
CA VAL A 117 -29.56 -26.38 -24.52
C VAL A 117 -29.74 -25.97 -23.07
N ILE A 118 -29.97 -26.96 -22.22
CA ILE A 118 -30.12 -26.78 -20.79
C ILE A 118 -28.99 -27.50 -20.06
N ALA A 119 -28.17 -26.77 -19.30
CA ALA A 119 -27.18 -27.35 -18.40
C ALA A 119 -27.88 -27.93 -17.14
N SER A 120 -28.43 -29.14 -17.29
CA SER A 120 -29.28 -29.82 -16.32
C SER A 120 -28.56 -30.15 -15.01
N THR A 121 -27.26 -30.46 -15.05
CA THR A 121 -26.40 -30.68 -13.87
C THR A 121 -24.96 -30.26 -14.15
N THR A 122 -24.04 -30.39 -13.18
CA THR A 122 -22.59 -30.21 -13.39
C THR A 122 -21.94 -31.27 -14.29
N SER A 123 -22.68 -32.31 -14.64
CA SER A 123 -22.17 -33.46 -15.40
C SER A 123 -23.03 -33.81 -16.61
N ALA A 124 -24.11 -33.09 -16.87
CA ALA A 124 -25.00 -33.38 -17.99
C ALA A 124 -25.68 -32.13 -18.54
N VAL A 125 -25.87 -32.14 -19.86
CA VAL A 125 -26.68 -31.15 -20.60
C VAL A 125 -27.83 -31.85 -21.31
N THR A 126 -28.95 -31.17 -21.49
CA THR A 126 -30.10 -31.66 -22.27
C THR A 126 -30.23 -30.83 -23.53
N ILE A 127 -30.25 -31.51 -24.67
CA ILE A 127 -30.41 -30.94 -26.01
C ILE A 127 -31.87 -31.09 -26.44
N GLY A 128 -32.53 -29.98 -26.73
CA GLY A 128 -33.91 -29.90 -27.21
C GLY A 128 -33.96 -29.53 -28.70
N PHE A 129 -34.56 -30.40 -29.50
CA PHE A 129 -34.89 -30.14 -30.89
C PHE A 129 -36.31 -29.60 -31.02
N ALA A 130 -36.51 -28.59 -31.87
CA ALA A 130 -37.84 -28.04 -32.13
C ALA A 130 -38.77 -29.06 -32.82
N VAL A 131 -38.20 -29.94 -33.63
CA VAL A 131 -38.88 -31.07 -34.29
C VAL A 131 -38.08 -32.33 -33.98
N ALA A 132 -38.77 -33.44 -33.70
CA ALA A 132 -38.10 -34.70 -33.41
C ALA A 132 -37.26 -35.15 -34.63
N PRO A 133 -35.96 -35.42 -34.43
CA PRO A 133 -35.09 -35.92 -35.48
C PRO A 133 -35.57 -37.23 -36.12
N GLN A 134 -35.33 -37.37 -37.42
CA GLN A 134 -35.84 -38.48 -38.24
C GLN A 134 -34.81 -39.62 -38.42
N SER A 135 -35.25 -40.72 -39.05
CA SER A 135 -34.39 -41.85 -39.40
C SER A 135 -33.22 -41.41 -40.27
N GLY A 136 -32.01 -41.81 -39.89
CA GLY A 136 -30.78 -41.51 -40.64
C GLY A 136 -30.16 -40.14 -40.35
N GLU A 137 -30.83 -39.28 -39.58
CA GLU A 137 -30.20 -38.06 -39.07
C GLU A 137 -29.20 -38.41 -37.97
N ILE A 138 -28.07 -37.71 -37.95
CA ILE A 138 -27.01 -37.91 -36.95
C ILE A 138 -26.53 -36.54 -36.50
N TYR A 139 -26.44 -36.34 -35.18
CA TYR A 139 -25.97 -35.09 -34.61
C TYR A 139 -24.81 -35.35 -33.68
N ARG A 140 -23.72 -34.61 -33.86
CA ARG A 140 -22.57 -34.62 -32.96
C ARG A 140 -22.71 -33.47 -31.97
N VAL A 141 -22.73 -33.80 -30.69
CA VAL A 141 -22.73 -32.83 -29.60
C VAL A 141 -21.32 -32.73 -29.04
N VAL A 142 -20.82 -31.52 -28.87
CA VAL A 142 -19.55 -31.25 -28.20
C VAL A 142 -19.83 -30.33 -27.02
N VAL A 143 -19.34 -30.71 -25.84
CA VAL A 143 -19.47 -29.96 -24.58
C VAL A 143 -18.07 -29.60 -24.10
N LYS A 144 -17.84 -28.32 -23.79
CA LYS A 144 -16.56 -27.81 -23.31
C LYS A 144 -16.76 -27.06 -21.99
N ALA A 145 -15.88 -27.27 -21.02
CA ALA A 145 -15.84 -26.61 -19.71
C ALA A 145 -14.67 -25.62 -19.63
#